data_AF-A0A5D2AGN9-F1
#
_entry.id   AF-A0A5D2AGN9-F1
#
_cell.length_a   1.000
_cell.length_b   1.000
_cell.length_c   1.000
_cell.angle_alpha   90.00
_cell.angle_beta   90.00
_cell.angle_gamma   90.00
#
_symmetry.space_group_name_H-M   'P 1'
#
loop_
_entity.id
_entity.type
_entity.pdbx_description
1 polymer ?
#
loop_
_entity_poly.entity_id
_entity_poly.type
_entity_poly.pdbx_seq_one_letter_code
_entity_poly.pdbx_strand_id
1 'polypeptide(L)'
;MIRLLFLQNMVISVEILSKSKLEKCEKRTDSNDKLNCTTKIVINMAVPSGSSGGEAFVVAEIVEVEENSTNNMQTLRVPPDVPFKPQEFFVKTRKCQPDAGANVVKICERLRDEDGHIIEHTRVAFSTY
;
A
#
# COMPACT_ATOMS: atom_id res chain seq x y z
N MET A 1 4.48 -4.05 -48.52
CA MET A 1 4.37 -2.88 -47.63
C MET A 1 4.47 -3.39 -46.19
N ILE A 2 5.68 -3.39 -45.64
CA ILE A 2 5.98 -3.87 -44.28
C ILE A 2 5.48 -2.81 -43.30
N ARG A 3 4.37 -3.09 -42.60
CA ARG A 3 3.95 -2.32 -41.43
C ARG A 3 4.55 -2.98 -40.19
N LEU A 4 5.83 -2.67 -39.95
CA LEU A 4 6.44 -2.78 -38.64
C LEU A 4 5.72 -1.76 -37.73
N LEU A 5 4.64 -2.18 -37.06
CA LEU A 5 3.98 -1.36 -36.04
C LEU A 5 4.32 -1.93 -34.66
N PHE A 6 5.33 -1.33 -34.06
CA PHE A 6 5.51 -1.14 -32.61
C PHE A 6 5.13 -2.33 -31.70
N LEU A 7 6.05 -3.29 -31.55
CA LEU A 7 6.22 -3.99 -30.27
C LEU A 7 6.81 -2.98 -29.27
N GLN A 8 5.99 -2.06 -28.76
CA GLN A 8 6.36 -1.28 -27.59
C GLN A 8 6.25 -2.19 -26.37
N ASN A 9 7.26 -2.13 -25.49
CA ASN A 9 7.41 -2.87 -24.23
C ASN A 9 6.18 -2.69 -23.33
N MET A 10 5.08 -3.37 -23.65
CA MET A 10 3.93 -3.48 -22.79
C MET A 10 4.32 -4.47 -21.70
N VAL A 11 4.56 -3.96 -20.49
CA VAL A 11 4.68 -4.81 -19.32
C VAL A 11 3.29 -5.39 -19.07
N ILE A 12 3.14 -6.71 -19.27
CA ILE A 12 1.82 -7.39 -19.27
C ILE A 12 1.46 -7.88 -17.86
N SER A 13 2.40 -7.88 -16.92
CA SER A 13 2.22 -8.39 -15.57
C SER A 13 3.01 -7.57 -14.55
N VAL A 14 2.71 -7.75 -13.28
CA VAL A 14 3.47 -7.12 -12.19
C VAL A 14 4.87 -7.72 -12.16
N GLU A 15 5.91 -6.88 -12.16
CA GLU A 15 7.30 -7.33 -12.14
C GLU A 15 8.09 -6.67 -11.00
N ILE A 16 8.88 -7.46 -10.27
CA ILE A 16 9.80 -6.94 -9.25
C ILE A 16 11.09 -6.52 -9.94
N LEU A 17 11.35 -5.21 -9.98
CA LEU A 17 12.55 -4.63 -10.57
C LEU A 17 13.76 -4.75 -9.65
N SER A 18 13.54 -4.61 -8.34
CA SER A 18 14.60 -4.83 -7.34
C SER A 18 14.03 -5.12 -5.96
N LYS A 19 14.80 -5.86 -5.16
CA LYS A 19 14.53 -6.15 -3.75
C LYS A 19 15.81 -5.95 -2.95
N SER A 20 15.74 -5.10 -1.93
CA SER A 20 16.89 -4.77 -1.09
C SER A 20 16.50 -4.70 0.39
N LYS A 21 17.45 -5.01 1.27
CA LYS A 21 17.35 -4.76 2.71
C LYS A 21 18.14 -3.48 2.99
N LEU A 22 17.46 -2.43 3.47
CA LEU A 22 18.03 -1.11 3.68
C LEU A 22 17.79 -0.65 5.12
N GLU A 23 18.84 -0.18 5.79
CA GLU A 23 18.70 0.51 7.07
C GLU A 23 18.27 1.97 6.83
N LYS A 24 17.07 2.31 7.29
CA LYS A 24 16.56 3.68 7.23
C LYS A 24 16.71 4.32 8.61
N CYS A 25 17.54 5.35 8.67
CA CYS A 25 17.74 6.18 9.85
C CYS A 25 16.91 7.46 9.75
N GLU A 26 16.09 7.72 10.76
CA GLU A 26 15.34 8.96 10.89
C GLU A 26 15.97 9.84 11.98
N LYS A 27 16.21 11.10 11.62
CA LYS A 27 16.67 12.13 12.56
C LYS A 27 15.46 12.95 13.00
N ARG A 28 15.15 12.92 14.30
CA ARG A 28 14.20 13.87 14.88
C ARG A 28 14.92 15.22 15.00
N THR A 29 14.25 16.31 14.62
CA THR A 29 14.84 17.65 14.47
C THR A 29 15.51 18.15 15.76
N ASP A 30 16.71 18.69 15.58
CA ASP A 30 17.47 19.58 16.48
C ASP A 30 17.96 19.06 17.84
N SER A 31 18.18 17.76 17.99
CA SER A 31 19.02 17.24 19.07
C SER A 31 20.20 16.44 18.53
N ASN A 32 21.33 16.50 19.24
CA ASN A 32 22.52 15.65 19.03
C ASN A 32 22.25 14.17 19.36
N ASP A 33 21.00 13.74 19.28
CA ASP A 33 20.53 12.45 19.74
C ASP A 33 20.77 11.36 18.69
N LYS A 34 20.98 10.16 19.24
CA LYS A 34 21.08 8.88 18.54
C LYS A 34 20.03 8.77 17.43
N LEU A 35 20.48 8.55 16.20
CA LEU A 35 19.62 8.30 15.04
C LEU A 35 18.75 7.06 15.28
N ASN A 36 17.45 7.18 15.02
CA ASN A 36 16.54 6.04 15.10
C ASN A 36 16.59 5.28 13.78
N CYS A 37 17.46 4.27 13.73
CA CYS A 37 17.63 3.41 12.57
C CYS A 37 16.73 2.18 12.66
N THR A 38 16.04 1.87 11.57
CA THR A 38 15.23 0.66 11.43
C THR A 38 15.57 -0.02 10.11
N THR A 39 15.77 -1.34 10.14
CA THR A 39 15.96 -2.09 8.91
C THR A 39 14.62 -2.29 8.21
N LYS A 40 14.58 -1.98 6.91
CA LYS A 40 13.40 -2.09 6.06
C LYS A 40 13.71 -2.94 4.83
N ILE A 41 12.69 -3.61 4.31
CA ILE A 41 12.75 -4.23 2.99
C ILE A 41 12.21 -3.20 2.00
N VAL A 42 13.00 -2.85 0.99
CA VAL A 42 12.62 -1.93 -0.08
C VAL A 42 12.45 -2.75 -1.35
N ILE A 43 11.29 -2.64 -1.97
CA ILE A 43 10.93 -3.36 -3.19
C ILE A 43 10.57 -2.31 -4.25
N ASN A 44 11.23 -2.38 -5.41
CA ASN A 44 10.86 -1.60 -6.58
C ASN A 44 10.09 -2.50 -7.55
N MET A 45 8.95 -2.05 -8.04
CA MET A 45 8.05 -2.87 -8.87
C MET A 45 7.53 -2.09 -10.06
N ALA A 46 7.39 -2.76 -11.20
CA ALA A 46 6.68 -2.28 -12.37
C ALA A 46 5.23 -2.77 -12.32
N VAL A 47 4.29 -1.82 -12.39
CA VAL A 47 2.86 -2.05 -12.27
C VAL A 47 2.14 -1.61 -13.54
N PRO A 48 1.61 -2.55 -14.35
CA PRO A 48 0.83 -2.19 -15.53
C PRO A 48 -0.48 -1.46 -15.17
N SER A 49 -0.96 -0.58 -16.04
CA SER A 49 -2.20 0.19 -15.80
C SER A 49 -3.47 -0.66 -15.73
N GLY A 50 -3.47 -1.87 -16.29
CA GLY A 50 -4.58 -2.83 -16.25
C GLY A 50 -4.49 -3.85 -15.11
N SER A 51 -3.56 -3.69 -14.18
CA SER A 51 -3.36 -4.61 -13.07
C SER A 51 -4.52 -4.53 -12.06
N SER A 52 -5.06 -5.69 -11.67
CA SER A 52 -6.20 -5.81 -10.75
C SER A 52 -5.79 -6.20 -9.33
N GLY A 53 -4.57 -6.71 -9.16
CA GLY A 53 -4.07 -7.29 -7.91
C GLY A 53 -4.46 -8.75 -7.70
N GLY A 54 -5.37 -9.32 -8.51
CA GLY A 54 -5.70 -10.76 -8.48
C GLY A 54 -4.69 -11.65 -9.21
N GLU A 55 -3.86 -11.06 -10.07
CA GLU A 55 -2.89 -11.78 -10.91
C GLU A 55 -1.56 -12.10 -10.22
N ALA A 56 -1.22 -11.39 -9.14
CA ALA A 56 0.04 -11.56 -8.43
C ALA A 56 -0.10 -11.11 -6.96
N PHE A 57 0.62 -11.78 -6.06
CA PHE A 57 0.60 -11.49 -4.62
C PHE A 57 2.02 -11.45 -4.04
N VAL A 58 2.26 -10.58 -3.05
CA VAL A 58 3.54 -10.47 -2.34
C VAL A 58 3.35 -10.93 -0.89
N VAL A 59 4.00 -12.03 -0.52
CA VAL A 59 4.00 -12.55 0.84
C VAL A 59 5.20 -11.96 1.60
N ALA A 60 4.97 -11.32 2.75
CA ALA A 60 6.02 -10.84 3.64
C ALA A 60 6.19 -11.79 4.84
N GLU A 61 7.41 -12.24 5.10
CA GLU A 61 7.73 -13.01 6.31
C GLU A 61 8.22 -12.06 7.41
N ILE A 62 7.59 -12.15 8.58
CA ILE A 62 7.95 -11.34 9.75
C ILE A 62 8.57 -12.27 10.78
N VAL A 63 9.83 -11.99 11.15
CA VAL A 63 10.53 -12.69 12.22
C VAL A 63 10.59 -11.77 13.43
N GLU A 64 9.87 -12.11 14.50
CA GLU A 64 10.03 -11.47 15.80
C GLU A 64 11.31 -12.04 16.46
N VAL A 65 12.22 -11.16 16.86
CA VAL A 65 13.41 -11.58 17.62
C VAL A 65 13.10 -11.35 19.10
N GLU A 66 12.91 -12.43 19.86
CA GLU A 66 13.04 -12.39 21.32
C GLU A 66 14.53 -12.35 21.68
N GLU A 67 14.92 -11.45 22.57
CA GLU A 67 16.33 -11.16 22.88
C GLU A 67 17.09 -12.30 23.60
N ASN A 68 16.49 -13.49 23.83
CA ASN A 68 17.16 -14.58 24.55
C ASN A 68 16.61 -15.99 24.28
N SER A 69 16.68 -16.52 23.05
CA SER A 69 16.17 -17.87 22.76
C SER A 69 17.22 -18.79 22.13
N THR A 70 17.78 -19.69 22.94
CA THR A 70 18.27 -21.00 22.47
C THR A 70 17.05 -21.90 22.26
N ASN A 71 16.93 -22.50 21.07
CA ASN A 71 15.80 -23.26 20.51
C ASN A 71 14.76 -22.43 19.74
N ASN A 72 14.88 -22.53 18.41
CA ASN A 72 13.91 -22.08 17.42
C ASN A 72 12.64 -22.95 17.47
N MET A 73 11.57 -22.46 18.08
CA MET A 73 10.22 -22.76 17.62
C MET A 73 9.57 -21.44 17.20
N GLN A 74 9.52 -21.21 15.89
CA GLN A 74 8.88 -20.04 15.31
C GLN A 74 7.46 -20.43 14.89
N THR A 75 6.47 -19.69 15.39
CA THR A 75 5.08 -19.85 14.95
C THR A 75 4.88 -19.00 13.70
N LEU A 76 4.63 -19.64 12.55
CA LEU A 76 4.26 -18.95 11.32
C LEU A 76 2.89 -18.30 11.53
N ARG A 77 2.85 -17.00 11.85
CA ARG A 77 1.60 -16.23 11.84
C ARG A 77 1.27 -15.90 10.38
N VAL A 78 -0.01 -16.00 10.01
CA VAL A 78 -0.46 -15.62 8.65
C VAL A 78 -0.07 -14.16 8.43
N PRO A 79 0.76 -13.86 7.41
CA PRO A 79 1.22 -12.51 7.17
C PRO A 79 0.08 -11.63 6.68
N PRO A 80 0.12 -10.31 6.96
CA PRO A 80 -0.92 -9.39 6.53
C PRO A 80 -0.93 -9.23 5.00
N ASP A 81 -2.13 -9.17 4.42
CA ASP A 81 -2.34 -8.81 3.03
C ASP A 81 -2.07 -7.31 2.82
N VAL A 82 -1.27 -6.97 1.81
CA VAL A 82 -0.92 -5.57 1.49
C VAL A 82 -1.52 -5.19 0.15
N PRO A 83 -2.31 -4.10 0.06
CA PRO A 83 -2.93 -3.69 -1.19
C PRO A 83 -1.87 -3.24 -2.20
N PHE A 84 -1.97 -3.77 -3.41
CA PHE A 84 -0.99 -3.56 -4.48
C PHE A 84 -0.95 -2.12 -5.01
N LYS A 85 -2.12 -1.45 -5.15
CA LYS A 85 -2.22 -0.07 -5.66
C LYS A 85 -3.34 0.70 -4.96
N PRO A 86 -3.06 1.38 -3.83
CA PRO A 86 -4.01 2.33 -3.26
C PRO A 86 -4.23 3.50 -4.23
N GLN A 87 -5.49 3.82 -4.51
CA GLN A 87 -5.88 4.91 -5.42
C GLN A 87 -6.69 5.96 -4.67
N GLU A 88 -6.35 7.22 -4.90
CA GLU A 88 -7.13 8.36 -4.42
C GLU A 88 -8.14 8.77 -5.49
N PHE A 89 -9.41 8.87 -5.11
CA PHE A 89 -10.51 9.24 -6.00
C PHE A 89 -11.05 10.62 -5.65
N PHE A 90 -11.27 11.45 -6.67
CA PHE A 90 -11.86 12.78 -6.52
C PHE A 90 -13.27 12.83 -7.10
N VAL A 91 -14.23 13.34 -6.31
CA VAL A 91 -15.63 13.51 -6.73
C VAL A 91 -16.06 14.95 -6.50
N LYS A 92 -16.50 15.62 -7.57
CA LYS A 92 -17.03 16.99 -7.51
C LYS A 92 -18.50 16.97 -7.10
N THR A 93 -18.81 17.57 -5.96
CA THR A 93 -20.18 17.69 -5.42
C THR A 93 -20.52 19.16 -5.16
N ARG A 94 -21.82 19.51 -5.08
CA ARG A 94 -22.23 20.89 -4.72
C ARG A 94 -22.06 21.20 -3.23
N LYS A 95 -22.26 20.20 -2.37
CA LYS A 95 -22.04 20.23 -0.92
C LYS A 95 -21.42 18.89 -0.52
N CYS A 96 -20.40 18.92 0.33
CA CYS A 96 -19.74 17.72 0.82
C CYS A 96 -19.67 17.77 2.34
N GLN A 97 -19.97 16.63 2.98
CA GLN A 97 -19.77 16.39 4.40
C GLN A 97 -18.90 15.13 4.54
N PRO A 98 -18.02 15.04 5.55
CA PRO A 98 -17.14 13.89 5.76
C PRO A 98 -17.85 12.52 5.84
N ASP A 99 -19.08 12.53 6.34
CA ASP A 99 -19.93 11.35 6.55
C ASP A 99 -21.13 11.30 5.57
N ALA A 100 -21.05 12.04 4.47
CA ALA A 100 -22.12 12.02 3.46
C ALA A 100 -22.21 10.63 2.80
N GLY A 101 -23.43 10.15 2.58
CA GLY A 101 -23.68 8.84 1.95
C GLY A 101 -23.45 8.83 0.44
N ALA A 102 -23.50 7.63 -0.16
CA ALA A 102 -23.23 7.36 -1.58
C ALA A 102 -23.94 8.30 -2.57
N ASN A 103 -25.14 8.79 -2.23
CA ASN A 103 -25.90 9.71 -3.08
C ASN A 103 -25.15 11.02 -3.37
N VAL A 104 -24.24 11.43 -2.47
CA VAL A 104 -23.45 12.65 -2.58
C VAL A 104 -22.02 12.31 -3.00
N VAL A 105 -21.35 11.42 -2.26
CA VAL A 105 -19.91 11.13 -2.44
C VAL A 105 -19.62 10.02 -3.44
N LYS A 106 -20.66 9.36 -3.96
CA LYS A 106 -20.57 8.27 -4.95
C LYS A 106 -19.61 7.18 -4.47
N ILE A 107 -18.57 6.91 -5.26
CA ILE A 107 -17.55 5.89 -5.01
C ILE A 107 -16.70 6.16 -3.76
N CYS A 108 -16.72 7.38 -3.23
CA CYS A 108 -15.97 7.75 -2.03
C CYS A 108 -16.79 7.57 -0.74
N GLU A 109 -17.86 6.77 -0.75
CA GLU A 109 -18.57 6.42 0.48
C GLU A 109 -17.64 5.69 1.46
N ARG A 110 -17.91 5.83 2.76
CA ARG A 110 -17.12 5.20 3.81
C ARG A 110 -17.13 3.68 3.68
N LEU A 111 -15.96 3.08 3.90
CA LEU A 111 -15.82 1.63 3.91
C LEU A 111 -16.45 1.03 5.18
N ARG A 112 -17.04 -0.15 5.01
CA ARG A 112 -17.59 -0.98 6.08
C ARG A 112 -16.93 -2.33 6.07
N ASP A 113 -16.81 -2.96 7.23
CA ASP A 113 -16.40 -4.35 7.34
C ASP A 113 -17.54 -5.31 6.97
N GLU A 114 -17.27 -6.61 7.02
CA GLU A 114 -18.25 -7.66 6.71
C GLU A 114 -19.44 -7.67 7.69
N ASP A 115 -19.22 -7.19 8.92
CA ASP A 115 -20.24 -7.06 9.96
C ASP A 115 -21.05 -5.75 9.82
N GLY A 116 -20.69 -4.89 8.86
CA GLY A 116 -21.35 -3.62 8.57
C GLY A 116 -20.89 -2.44 9.45
N HIS A 117 -19.91 -2.63 10.32
CA HIS A 117 -19.31 -1.55 11.11
C HIS A 117 -18.51 -0.61 10.22
N ILE A 118 -18.50 0.66 10.61
CA ILE A 118 -17.79 1.69 9.88
C ILE A 118 -16.30 1.61 10.21
N ILE A 119 -15.45 1.54 9.18
CA ILE A 119 -14.01 1.58 9.35
C ILE A 119 -13.60 3.03 9.70
N GLU A 120 -12.83 3.20 10.78
CA GLU A 120 -12.33 4.52 11.18
C GLU A 120 -11.27 5.04 10.20
N HIS A 121 -11.16 6.37 10.09
CA HIS A 121 -10.25 7.06 9.16
C HIS A 121 -10.55 6.88 7.65
N THR A 122 -11.70 6.33 7.27
CA THR A 122 -12.14 6.25 5.85
C THR A 122 -13.14 7.34 5.47
N ARG A 123 -13.08 8.52 6.11
CA ARG A 123 -13.98 9.66 5.83
C ARG A 123 -13.49 10.43 4.60
N VAL A 124 -14.40 11.05 3.86
CA VAL A 124 -13.98 11.92 2.75
C VAL A 124 -13.36 13.22 3.27
N ALA A 125 -12.21 13.57 2.73
CA ALA A 125 -11.58 14.87 2.95
C ALA A 125 -12.26 15.94 2.07
N PHE A 126 -12.40 17.15 2.61
CA PHE A 126 -12.89 18.30 1.86
C PHE A 126 -11.71 19.05 1.24
N SER A 127 -11.74 19.30 -0.07
CA SER A 127 -10.81 20.22 -0.74
C SER A 127 -11.58 21.40 -1.31
N THR A 128 -11.41 22.59 -0.72
CA THR A 128 -11.82 23.88 -1.31
C THR A 128 -10.75 24.28 -2.33
N TYR A 129 -11.11 24.37 -3.61
CA TYR A 129 -10.33 25.08 -4.62
C TYR A 129 -11.00 26.40 -4.96
#